data_AF-A0A7C3HLZ0-F1
#
_entry.id   AF-A0A7C3HLZ0-F1
#
_cell.length_a   1.000
_cell.length_b   1.000
_cell.length_c   1.000
_cell.angle_alpha   90.00
_cell.angle_beta   90.00
_cell.angle_gamma   90.00
#
_symmetry.space_group_name_H-M   'P 1'
#
loop_
_entity.id
_entity.type
_entity.pdbx_description
1 polymer ?
#
loop_
_entity_poly.entity_id
_entity_poly.type
_entity_poly.pdbx_seq_one_letter_code
_entity_poly.pdbx_strand_id
1 'polypeptide(L)' 'MTSFRKMAINTVMNRVNSPEQDMNVKPSALFARNVFTTERMREYLPEHAIEAVQECVSKGVPMDRQVAGIVAAG' A
#
# COMPACT_ATOMS: atom_id res chain seq x y z
N MET A 1 -10.71 -45.15 -5.27
CA MET A 1 -10.09 -43.82 -5.47
C MET A 1 -11.17 -42.81 -5.80
N THR A 2 -11.64 -42.06 -4.82
CA THR A 2 -12.57 -40.94 -5.02
C THR A 2 -11.87 -39.88 -5.88
N SER A 3 -12.36 -39.69 -7.11
CA SER A 3 -11.82 -38.76 -8.11
C SER A 3 -11.61 -37.36 -7.53
N PHE A 4 -10.45 -36.75 -7.77
CA PHE A 4 -10.12 -35.35 -7.41
C PHE A 4 -11.24 -34.36 -7.76
N ARG A 5 -12.00 -34.64 -8.81
CA ARG A 5 -13.20 -33.88 -9.20
C ARG A 5 -14.26 -33.82 -8.09
N LYS A 6 -14.54 -34.93 -7.41
CA LYS A 6 -15.54 -34.99 -6.33
C LYS A 6 -15.07 -34.21 -5.10
N MET A 7 -13.77 -34.24 -4.81
CA MET A 7 -13.17 -33.47 -3.72
C MET A 7 -13.27 -31.96 -3.99
N ALA A 8 -12.95 -31.51 -5.22
CA ALA A 8 -13.07 -30.11 -5.61
C ALA A 8 -14.51 -29.58 -5.57
N ILE A 9 -15.51 -30.41 -5.92
CA ILE A 9 -16.92 -30.02 -5.80
C ILE A 9 -17.27 -29.83 -4.32
N ASN A 10 -16.89 -30.76 -3.44
CA ASN A 10 -17.20 -30.68 -2.01
C ASN A 10 -16.51 -29.49 -1.32
N THR A 11 -15.31 -29.10 -1.74
CA THR A 11 -14.61 -27.94 -1.16
C THR A 11 -15.27 -26.62 -1.51
N VAL A 12 -15.78 -26.47 -2.74
CA VAL A 12 -16.50 -25.25 -3.15
C VAL A 12 -17.86 -25.15 -2.45
N MET A 13 -18.58 -26.27 -2.34
CA MET A 13 -19.91 -26.29 -1.70
C MET A 13 -19.88 -25.88 -0.22
N ASN A 14 -18.77 -26.15 0.47
CA ASN A 14 -18.60 -25.87 1.90
C ASN A 14 -17.71 -24.64 2.17
N ARG A 15 -17.43 -23.82 1.16
CA ARG A 15 -16.62 -22.62 1.35
C ARG A 15 -17.41 -21.59 2.14
N VAL A 16 -16.92 -21.27 3.34
CA VAL A 16 -17.39 -20.09 4.08
C VAL A 16 -16.78 -18.86 3.40
N ASN A 17 -17.61 -17.89 3.05
CA ASN A 17 -17.10 -16.61 2.56
C ASN A 17 -16.29 -15.94 3.66
N SER A 18 -15.15 -15.37 3.29
CA SER A 18 -14.41 -14.52 4.21
C SER A 18 -15.35 -13.43 4.74
N PRO A 19 -15.29 -13.10 6.04
CA PRO A 19 -16.10 -12.03 6.59
C PRO A 19 -15.84 -10.76 5.77
N GLU A 20 -16.92 -10.09 5.38
CA GLU A 20 -16.84 -8.78 4.74
C GLU A 20 -16.06 -7.85 5.67
N GLN A 21 -15.11 -7.07 5.12
CA GLN A 21 -14.43 -6.05 5.92
C GLN A 21 -15.47 -5.09 6.50
N ASP A 22 -15.31 -4.72 7.77
CA ASP A 22 -16.20 -3.80 8.49
C ASP A 22 -16.54 -2.57 7.64
N MET A 23 -17.74 -2.56 7.05
CA MET A 23 -18.25 -1.46 6.23
C MET A 23 -18.61 -0.21 7.07
N ASN A 24 -18.40 -0.26 8.38
CA ASN A 24 -18.67 0.84 9.30
C ASN A 24 -17.53 1.87 9.37
N VAL A 25 -16.46 1.67 8.60
CA VAL A 25 -15.34 2.61 8.51
C VAL A 25 -15.60 3.62 7.40
N LYS A 26 -15.44 4.92 7.71
CA LYS A 26 -15.52 5.97 6.68
C LYS A 26 -14.51 5.70 5.56
N PRO A 27 -14.91 5.81 4.27
CA PRO A 27 -13.99 5.58 3.15
C PRO A 27 -12.70 6.40 3.21
N SER A 28 -12.76 7.63 3.75
CA SER A 28 -11.59 8.48 3.94
C SER A 28 -10.55 7.90 4.91
N ALA A 29 -10.97 7.10 5.91
CA ALA A 29 -10.05 6.45 6.84
C ALA A 29 -9.35 5.23 6.21
N LEU A 30 -9.91 4.70 5.12
CA LEU A 30 -9.31 3.63 4.32
C LEU A 30 -8.47 4.18 3.17
N PHE A 31 -8.85 5.36 2.65
CA PHE A 31 -8.16 6.02 1.55
C PHE A 31 -6.69 6.28 1.90
N ALA A 32 -5.79 5.88 1.00
CA ALA A 32 -4.34 6.04 1.13
C ALA A 32 -3.72 5.47 2.43
N ARG A 33 -4.43 4.59 3.17
CA ARG A 33 -3.94 4.04 4.45
C ARG A 33 -2.58 3.35 4.33
N ASN A 34 -2.36 2.65 3.22
CA ASN A 34 -1.14 1.91 2.92
C ASN A 34 -0.29 2.60 1.84
N VAL A 35 -0.45 3.91 1.68
CA VAL A 35 0.28 4.72 0.71
C VAL A 35 1.11 5.75 1.47
N PHE A 36 2.38 5.88 1.09
CA PHE A 36 3.27 6.91 1.64
C PHE A 36 3.01 8.24 0.94
N THR A 37 1.95 8.93 1.37
CA THR A 37 1.52 10.22 0.80
C THR A 37 2.43 11.37 1.22
N THR A 38 2.25 12.55 0.63
CA THR A 38 2.96 13.78 1.04
C THR A 38 2.75 14.15 2.50
N GLU A 39 1.58 13.86 3.06
CA GLU A 39 1.29 14.04 4.49
C GLU A 39 2.14 13.09 5.33
N ARG A 40 2.19 11.81 4.96
CA ARG A 40 3.05 10.83 5.65
C ARG A 40 4.53 11.15 5.46
N MET A 41 4.95 11.61 4.28
CA MET A 41 6.34 12.06 4.08
C MET A 41 6.74 13.16 5.07
N ARG A 42 5.85 14.09 5.44
CA ARG A 42 6.13 15.11 6.47
C ARG A 42 6.31 14.54 7.88
N GLU A 43 5.70 13.39 8.17
CA GLU A 43 5.81 12.75 9.48
C GLU A 43 7.11 11.95 9.61
N TYR A 44 7.61 11.37 8.50
CA TYR A 44 8.70 10.38 8.52
C TYR A 44 10.01 10.88 7.88
N LEU A 45 9.96 11.90 7.02
CA LEU A 45 11.13 12.44 6.31
C LEU A 45 11.51 13.84 6.79
N PRO A 46 12.80 14.20 6.72
CA PRO A 46 13.24 15.57 6.97
C PRO A 46 12.81 16.50 5.83
N GLU A 47 12.61 17.78 6.15
CA GLU A 47 12.03 18.79 5.24
C GLU A 47 12.79 18.90 3.90
N HIS A 48 14.13 18.92 3.95
CA HIS A 48 14.96 18.97 2.75
C HIS A 48 14.78 17.75 1.81
N ALA A 49 14.50 16.56 2.36
CA ALA A 49 14.26 15.37 1.54
C ALA A 49 12.89 15.44 0.88
N ILE A 50 11.89 16.00 1.55
CA ILE A 50 10.54 16.19 1.02
C ILE A 50 10.57 17.18 -0.16
N GLU A 51 11.26 18.30 0.00
CA GLU A 51 11.43 19.31 -1.05
C GLU A 51 12.13 18.70 -2.28
N ALA A 52 13.21 17.95 -2.07
CA ALA A 52 13.93 17.29 -3.14
C ALA A 52 13.06 16.27 -3.89
N VAL A 53 12.25 15.48 -3.18
CA VAL A 53 11.30 14.54 -3.80
C VAL A 53 10.24 15.28 -4.61
N GLN A 54 9.67 16.36 -4.07
CA GLN A 54 8.68 17.17 -4.79
C GLN A 54 9.27 17.84 -6.03
N GLU A 55 10.52 18.30 -5.96
CA GLU A 55 11.24 18.86 -7.10
C GLU A 55 11.47 17.80 -8.19
N CYS A 56 11.92 16.60 -7.82
CA CYS A 56 12.12 15.49 -8.75
C CYS A 56 10.81 15.12 -9.46
N VAL A 57 9.69 15.06 -8.72
CA VAL A 57 8.38 14.73 -9.27
C VAL A 57 7.85 15.83 -10.19
N SER A 58 7.97 17.09 -9.80
CA SER A 58 7.41 18.23 -10.54
C SER A 58 8.22 18.59 -11.79
N LYS A 59 9.54 18.51 -11.72
CA LYS A 59 10.45 18.90 -12.82
C LYS A 59 10.92 17.70 -13.65
N GLY A 60 10.69 16.47 -13.20
CA GLY A 60 11.17 15.27 -13.88
C GLY A 60 12.69 15.13 -13.84
N VAL A 61 13.34 15.64 -12.80
CA VAL A 61 14.80 15.60 -12.63
C VAL A 61 15.25 14.35 -11.86
N PRO A 62 16.46 13.85 -12.10
CA PRO A 62 16.98 12.70 -11.36
C PRO A 62 17.19 13.03 -9.88
N MET A 63 16.90 12.07 -9.01
CA MET A 63 17.08 12.22 -7.57
C MET A 63 18.53 11.95 -7.16
N ASP A 64 19.05 12.79 -6.27
CA ASP A 64 20.38 12.59 -5.69
C ASP A 64 20.43 11.31 -4.84
N ARG A 65 21.58 10.62 -4.86
CA ARG A 65 21.74 9.32 -4.21
C ARG A 65 21.71 9.42 -2.68
N GLN A 66 22.17 10.53 -2.10
CA GLN A 66 22.10 10.71 -0.65
C GLN A 66 20.65 10.90 -0.21
N VAL A 67 19.91 11.76 -0.92
CA VAL A 67 18.47 11.96 -0.71
C VAL A 67 17.70 10.65 -0.87
N ALA A 68 18.01 9.85 -1.90
CA ALA A 68 17.39 8.55 -2.11
C ALA A 68 17.64 7.59 -0.92
N GLY A 69 18.83 7.61 -0.32
CA GLY A 69 19.15 6.82 0.87
C GLY A 69 18.32 7.23 2.09
N ILE A 70 18.10 8.53 2.27
CA ILE A 70 17.27 9.06 3.36
C ILE A 70 15.81 8.65 3.16
N VAL A 71 15.28 8.82 1.94
CA VAL A 71 13.90 8.48 1.61
C VAL A 71 13.62 6.98 1.74
N ALA A 72 14.59 6.12 1.42
CA ALA A 72 14.45 4.68 1.54
C ALA A 72 14.51 4.18 3.01
N ALA A 73 15.08 4.96 3.91
CA ALA A 73 15.24 4.61 5.32
C ALA A 73 14.07 5.07 6.21
N GLY A 74 13.33 6.10 5.79
CA GLY A 74 12.12 6.59 6.46
C GLY A 74 10.87 5.82 6.09
#